data_AF-A0A0N6ZZT1-F1
#
_entry.id   AF-A0A0N6ZZT1-F1
#
_cell.length_a   1.000
_cell.length_b   1.000
_cell.length_c   1.000
_cell.angle_alpha   90.00
_cell.angle_beta   90.00
_cell.angle_gamma   90.00
#
_symmetry.space_group_name_H-M   'P 1'
#
loop_
_entity.id
_entity.type
_entity.pdbx_description
1 polymer ?
#
loop_
_entity_poly.entity_id
_entity_poly.type
_entity_poly.pdbx_seq_one_letter_code
_entity_poly.pdbx_strand_id
1 'polypeptide(L)'
;MDHQSEPWVQRLRDGVVPPLWPFVAGALGLFAVAVGVLVVEARFVDQASLTGRGSLAVLLPLLGAVGCVAAPISAWRDGRRDRRALRHAHGHGRGRPAFHLPVSARGTIAGQDLPDPRIALVTVDRSGLLGWSPVSPDPVVTIPWTRVARIDLATKDHRGRREDYGLWLTLTDGGPFVLEPRSALGRPFSASQPRLDVLRDVLRALRPGSGPGSGSGSAGRRGAPR
;
A
#
# COMPACT_ATOMS: atom_id res chain seq x y z
N MET A 1 -6.24 19.40 -9.29
CA MET A 1 -5.66 18.31 -10.09
C MET A 1 -6.48 17.05 -9.84
N ASP A 2 -7.04 16.44 -10.88
CA ASP A 2 -7.88 15.25 -10.77
C ASP A 2 -7.02 13.99 -10.58
N HIS A 3 -6.47 13.81 -9.37
CA HIS A 3 -5.63 12.67 -8.99
C HIS A 3 -6.33 11.31 -9.16
N GLN A 4 -7.66 11.30 -9.33
CA GLN A 4 -8.44 10.10 -9.62
C GLN A 4 -8.15 9.48 -11.00
N SER A 5 -7.53 10.24 -11.90
CA SER A 5 -7.22 9.80 -13.27
C SER A 5 -5.79 9.27 -13.44
N GLU A 6 -5.01 9.19 -12.36
CA GLU A 6 -3.65 8.69 -12.45
C GLU A 6 -3.62 7.19 -12.82
N PRO A 7 -2.74 6.76 -13.76
CA PRO A 7 -2.72 5.38 -14.27
C PRO A 7 -2.54 4.32 -13.18
N TRP A 8 -1.86 4.64 -12.09
CA TRP A 8 -1.68 3.70 -10.98
C TRP A 8 -2.93 3.56 -10.12
N VAL A 9 -3.73 4.63 -9.94
CA VAL A 9 -5.03 4.58 -9.24
C VAL A 9 -6.00 3.73 -10.05
N GLN A 10 -6.00 3.91 -11.38
CA GLN A 10 -6.84 3.10 -12.26
C GLN A 10 -6.51 1.60 -12.17
N ARG A 11 -5.23 1.23 -12.09
CA ARG A 11 -4.83 -0.17 -11.86
C ARG A 11 -5.37 -0.74 -10.55
N LEU A 12 -5.47 0.07 -9.50
CA LEU A 12 -6.04 -0.35 -8.21
C LEU A 12 -7.57 -0.45 -8.28
N ARG A 13 -8.24 0.43 -9.03
CA ARG A 13 -9.67 0.29 -9.36
C ARG A 13 -9.93 -1.02 -10.08
N ASP A 14 -9.12 -1.31 -11.09
CA ASP A 14 -9.29 -2.49 -11.94
C ASP A 14 -8.81 -3.79 -11.28
N GLY A 15 -8.11 -3.73 -10.14
CA GLY A 15 -7.59 -4.91 -9.45
C GLY A 15 -6.46 -5.62 -10.20
N VAL A 16 -5.72 -4.89 -11.04
CA VAL A 16 -4.71 -5.47 -11.94
C VAL A 16 -3.38 -5.62 -11.24
N VAL A 17 -2.86 -6.86 -11.24
CA VAL A 17 -1.49 -7.15 -10.79
C VAL A 17 -0.52 -6.91 -11.96
N PRO A 18 0.36 -5.89 -11.90
CA PRO A 18 1.31 -5.63 -12.97
C PRO A 18 2.25 -6.82 -13.21
N PRO A 19 2.73 -7.02 -14.46
CA PRO A 19 3.68 -8.07 -14.75
C PRO A 19 4.97 -7.88 -13.95
N LEU A 20 5.52 -8.98 -13.43
CA LEU A 20 6.75 -8.97 -12.64
C LEU A 20 7.99 -8.85 -13.54
N TRP A 21 7.93 -9.33 -14.79
CA TRP A 21 9.09 -9.45 -15.66
C TRP A 21 9.91 -8.15 -15.84
N PRO A 22 9.33 -6.96 -16.05
CA PRO A 22 10.13 -5.75 -16.27
C PRO A 22 10.95 -5.38 -15.03
N PHE A 23 10.39 -5.67 -13.85
CA PHE A 23 11.09 -5.47 -12.58
C PHE A 23 12.20 -6.50 -12.37
N VAL A 24 11.97 -7.76 -12.75
CA VAL A 24 13.01 -8.80 -12.71
C VAL A 24 14.15 -8.46 -13.67
N ALA A 25 13.85 -7.99 -14.87
CA ALA A 25 14.85 -7.58 -15.86
C ALA A 25 15.69 -6.39 -15.34
N GLY A 26 15.05 -5.37 -14.76
CA GLY A 26 15.77 -4.26 -14.13
C GLY A 26 16.66 -4.71 -12.96
N ALA A 27 16.15 -5.59 -12.09
CA ALA A 27 16.93 -6.16 -10.99
C ALA A 27 18.12 -7.00 -11.49
N LEU A 28 17.95 -7.76 -12.58
CA LEU A 28 19.03 -8.55 -13.19
C LEU A 28 20.11 -7.64 -13.79
N GLY A 29 19.72 -6.57 -14.47
CA GLY A 29 20.67 -5.58 -15.00
C GLY A 29 21.48 -4.92 -13.88
N LEU A 30 20.81 -4.50 -12.81
CA LEU A 30 21.48 -3.90 -11.65
C LEU A 30 22.38 -4.91 -10.93
N PHE A 31 21.96 -6.17 -10.83
CA PHE A 31 22.78 -7.26 -10.28
C PHE A 31 24.06 -7.46 -11.10
N ALA A 32 23.95 -7.49 -12.43
CA ALA A 32 25.11 -7.64 -13.31
C ALA A 32 26.12 -6.49 -13.13
N VAL A 33 25.63 -5.25 -12.99
CA VAL A 33 26.48 -4.08 -12.68
C VAL A 33 27.15 -4.23 -11.32
N ALA A 34 26.40 -4.61 -10.28
CA ALA A 34 26.95 -4.78 -8.93
C ALA A 34 28.02 -5.87 -8.87
N VAL A 35 27.79 -7.01 -9.54
CA VAL A 35 28.79 -8.09 -9.67
C VAL A 35 30.00 -7.63 -10.48
N GLY A 36 29.79 -6.86 -11.56
CA GLY A 36 30.89 -6.27 -12.34
C GLY A 36 31.79 -5.38 -11.49
N VAL A 37 31.20 -4.51 -10.66
CA VAL A 37 31.95 -3.66 -9.71
C VAL A 37 32.73 -4.53 -8.72
N LEU A 38 32.12 -5.55 -8.13
CA LEU A 38 32.80 -6.47 -7.21
C LEU A 38 33.99 -7.19 -7.86
N VAL A 39 33.83 -7.66 -9.10
CA VAL A 39 34.90 -8.33 -9.85
C VAL A 39 36.05 -7.36 -10.13
N VAL A 40 35.74 -6.13 -10.53
CA VAL A 40 36.76 -5.08 -10.73
C VAL A 40 37.49 -4.81 -9.42
N GLU A 41 36.77 -4.51 -8.34
CA GLU A 41 37.38 -4.24 -7.04
C GLU A 41 38.25 -5.41 -6.55
N ALA A 42 37.80 -6.66 -6.71
CA ALA A 42 38.58 -7.84 -6.34
C ALA A 42 39.90 -7.95 -7.13
N ARG A 43 39.97 -7.44 -8.36
CA ARG A 43 41.22 -7.38 -9.15
C ARG A 43 42.16 -6.27 -8.69
N PHE A 44 41.68 -5.25 -7.99
CA PHE A 44 42.44 -4.10 -7.52
C PHE A 44 42.60 -4.05 -5.98
N VAL A 45 42.20 -5.12 -5.28
CA VAL A 45 42.24 -5.23 -3.80
C VAL A 45 43.66 -5.05 -3.24
N ASP A 46 44.68 -5.54 -3.96
CA ASP A 46 46.09 -5.40 -3.56
C ASP A 46 46.57 -3.94 -3.58
N GLN A 47 45.97 -3.08 -4.41
CA GLN A 47 46.28 -1.64 -4.46
C GLN A 47 45.47 -0.82 -3.44
N ALA A 48 44.27 -1.28 -3.06
CA ALA A 48 43.33 -0.54 -2.22
C ALA A 48 43.59 -0.67 -0.70
N SER A 49 44.37 -1.67 -0.28
CA SER A 49 44.67 -1.98 1.13
C SER A 49 45.40 -0.85 1.88
N LEU A 50 45.93 0.14 1.17
CA LEU A 50 46.66 1.29 1.74
C LEU A 50 45.77 2.45 2.25
N THR A 51 44.45 2.46 1.99
CA THR A 51 43.61 3.66 2.23
C THR A 51 42.43 3.50 3.19
N GLY A 52 42.23 2.34 3.83
CA GLY A 52 41.19 2.14 4.87
C GLY A 52 39.72 2.29 4.40
N ARG A 53 39.48 2.64 3.13
CA ARG A 53 38.16 2.82 2.50
C ARG A 53 37.61 1.56 1.81
N GLY A 54 38.36 0.45 1.80
CA GLY A 54 38.03 -0.76 1.03
C GLY A 54 36.78 -1.53 1.51
N SER A 55 36.36 -1.39 2.77
CA SER A 55 35.23 -2.15 3.31
C SER A 55 33.88 -1.69 2.75
N LEU A 56 33.65 -0.38 2.62
CA LEU A 56 32.41 0.16 2.05
C LEU A 56 32.33 -0.06 0.53
N ALA A 57 33.48 -0.04 -0.14
CA ALA A 57 33.60 -0.27 -1.58
C ALA A 57 33.06 -1.66 -1.97
N VAL A 58 33.39 -2.70 -1.19
CA VAL A 58 32.92 -4.08 -1.42
C VAL A 58 31.52 -4.32 -0.83
N LEU A 59 31.21 -3.73 0.34
CA LEU A 59 29.98 -4.02 1.08
C LEU A 59 28.73 -3.44 0.42
N LEU A 60 28.81 -2.24 -0.19
CA LEU A 60 27.66 -1.64 -0.89
C LEU A 60 27.22 -2.46 -2.12
N PRO A 61 28.11 -2.81 -3.06
CA PRO A 61 27.77 -3.66 -4.20
C PRO A 61 27.28 -5.04 -3.78
N LEU A 62 27.87 -5.63 -2.74
CA LEU A 62 27.41 -6.93 -2.21
C LEU A 62 25.98 -6.84 -1.67
N LEU A 63 25.67 -5.84 -0.85
CA LEU A 63 24.31 -5.60 -0.36
C LEU A 63 23.34 -5.32 -1.51
N GLY A 64 23.78 -4.53 -2.51
CA GLY A 64 23.02 -4.27 -3.72
C GLY A 64 22.70 -5.56 -4.49
N ALA A 65 23.67 -6.44 -4.67
CA ALA A 65 23.52 -7.72 -5.34
C ALA A 65 22.52 -8.63 -4.60
N VAL A 66 22.64 -8.73 -3.26
CA VAL A 66 21.67 -9.47 -2.43
C VAL A 66 20.26 -8.87 -2.56
N GLY A 67 20.15 -7.54 -2.53
CA GLY A 67 18.88 -6.83 -2.72
C GLY A 67 18.24 -7.11 -4.08
N CYS A 68 19.03 -7.19 -5.15
CA CYS A 68 18.56 -7.50 -6.50
C CYS A 68 17.99 -8.91 -6.62
N VAL A 69 18.40 -9.85 -5.78
CA VAL A 69 17.83 -11.21 -5.72
C VAL A 69 16.63 -11.26 -4.78
N ALA A 70 16.75 -10.66 -3.59
CA ALA A 70 15.72 -10.71 -2.55
C ALA A 70 14.43 -9.96 -2.95
N ALA A 71 14.54 -8.83 -3.66
CA ALA A 71 13.39 -8.00 -4.02
C ALA A 71 12.45 -8.68 -5.05
N PRO A 72 12.94 -9.29 -6.15
CA PRO A 72 12.12 -10.11 -7.04
C PRO A 72 11.42 -11.28 -6.35
N ILE A 73 12.12 -12.00 -5.47
CA ILE A 73 11.54 -13.12 -4.73
C ILE A 73 10.39 -12.63 -3.84
N SER A 74 10.59 -11.51 -3.14
CA SER A 74 9.56 -10.88 -2.30
C SER A 74 8.36 -10.44 -3.15
N ALA A 75 8.59 -9.74 -4.26
CA ALA A 75 7.54 -9.30 -5.17
C ALA A 75 6.73 -10.47 -5.75
N TRP A 76 7.40 -11.59 -6.06
CA TRP A 76 6.72 -12.80 -6.52
C TRP A 76 5.86 -13.46 -5.44
N ARG A 77 6.36 -13.53 -4.19
CA ARG A 77 5.59 -14.06 -3.06
C ARG A 77 4.36 -13.20 -2.79
N ASP A 78 4.51 -11.89 -2.78
CA ASP A 78 3.41 -10.95 -2.56
C ASP A 78 2.43 -10.97 -3.73
N GLY A 79 2.91 -11.08 -4.97
CA GLY A 79 2.06 -11.27 -6.15
C GLY A 79 1.19 -12.53 -6.05
N ARG A 80 1.72 -13.65 -5.54
CA ARG A 80 0.91 -14.84 -5.29
C ARG A 80 -0.15 -14.63 -4.21
N ARG A 81 0.22 -13.97 -3.10
CA ARG A 81 -0.71 -13.67 -1.98
C ARG A 81 -1.84 -12.77 -2.45
N ASP A 82 -1.52 -11.70 -3.18
CA ASP A 82 -2.49 -10.73 -3.68
C ASP A 82 -3.44 -11.37 -4.67
N ARG A 83 -2.95 -12.21 -5.58
CA ARG A 83 -3.80 -12.98 -6.51
C ARG A 83 -4.71 -13.98 -5.80
N ARG A 84 -4.35 -14.49 -4.62
CA ARG A 84 -5.23 -15.34 -3.82
C ARG A 84 -6.31 -14.50 -3.16
N ALA A 85 -5.93 -13.42 -2.49
CA ALA A 85 -6.88 -12.50 -1.86
C ALA A 85 -7.86 -11.89 -2.88
N LEU A 86 -7.41 -11.51 -4.08
CA LEU A 86 -8.27 -11.04 -5.17
C LEU A 86 -9.25 -12.12 -5.64
N ARG A 87 -8.84 -13.39 -5.71
CA ARG A 87 -9.73 -14.49 -6.08
C ARG A 87 -10.84 -14.67 -5.05
N HIS A 88 -10.50 -14.61 -3.76
CA HIS A 88 -11.48 -14.66 -2.68
C HIS A 88 -12.45 -13.49 -2.75
N ALA A 89 -11.93 -12.27 -2.94
CA ALA A 89 -12.74 -11.06 -3.08
C ALA A 89 -13.72 -11.13 -4.25
N HIS A 90 -13.27 -11.59 -5.43
CA HIS A 90 -14.15 -11.75 -6.59
C HIS A 90 -15.14 -12.93 -6.44
N GLY A 91 -14.81 -13.94 -5.64
CA GLY A 91 -15.66 -15.11 -5.40
C GLY A 91 -16.78 -14.89 -4.39
N HIS A 92 -16.73 -13.84 -3.56
CA HIS A 92 -17.65 -13.61 -2.44
C HIS A 92 -19.05 -13.10 -2.83
N GLY A 93 -19.35 -12.96 -4.13
CA GLY A 93 -20.72 -12.74 -4.62
C GLY A 93 -21.36 -11.36 -4.35
N ARG A 94 -20.68 -10.42 -3.68
CA ARG A 94 -21.18 -9.06 -3.40
C ARG A 94 -21.05 -8.05 -4.56
N GLY A 95 -20.73 -8.52 -5.76
CA GLY A 95 -20.50 -7.67 -6.94
C GLY A 95 -19.04 -7.21 -7.06
N ARG A 96 -18.75 -6.41 -8.09
CA ARG A 96 -17.39 -5.97 -8.42
C ARG A 96 -16.96 -4.82 -7.50
N PRO A 97 -15.87 -4.95 -6.72
CA PRO A 97 -15.38 -3.86 -5.87
C PRO A 97 -15.02 -2.62 -6.68
N ALA A 98 -15.20 -1.44 -6.09
CA ALA A 98 -14.84 -0.17 -6.73
C ALA A 98 -13.33 0.11 -6.63
N PHE A 99 -12.66 -0.44 -5.61
CA PHE A 99 -11.24 -0.22 -5.38
C PHE A 99 -10.58 -1.40 -4.68
N HIS A 100 -9.33 -1.71 -5.06
CA HIS A 100 -8.52 -2.77 -4.48
C HIS A 100 -7.24 -2.18 -3.89
N LEU A 101 -7.19 -2.09 -2.56
CA LEU A 101 -6.07 -1.53 -1.82
C LEU A 101 -5.17 -2.65 -1.27
N PRO A 102 -3.98 -2.89 -1.85
CA PRO A 102 -3.02 -3.80 -1.26
C PRO A 102 -2.48 -3.20 0.04
N VAL A 103 -2.45 -4.00 1.11
CA VAL A 103 -1.96 -3.54 2.42
C VAL A 103 -0.83 -4.44 2.90
N SER A 104 0.05 -3.89 3.71
CA SER A 104 1.03 -4.66 4.47
C SER A 104 0.35 -5.22 5.71
N ALA A 105 0.58 -6.50 6.00
CA ALA A 105 0.08 -7.15 7.21
C ALA A 105 0.97 -6.93 8.44
N ARG A 106 2.09 -6.22 8.28
CA ARG A 106 2.97 -5.84 9.38
C ARG A 106 2.70 -4.38 9.68
N GLY A 107 2.18 -4.09 10.87
CA GLY A 107 2.15 -2.75 11.40
C GLY A 107 3.58 -2.29 11.65
N THR A 108 3.88 -1.03 11.30
CA THR A 108 5.17 -0.41 11.62
C THR A 108 5.34 -0.22 13.14
N ILE A 109 4.26 -0.23 13.93
CA ILE A 109 4.23 -0.05 15.38
C ILE A 109 3.55 -1.26 16.04
N ALA A 110 4.15 -1.80 17.11
CA ALA A 110 3.58 -2.90 17.88
C ALA A 110 2.19 -2.52 18.42
N GLY A 111 1.18 -3.37 18.17
CA GLY A 111 -0.23 -3.11 18.53
C GLY A 111 -1.09 -2.53 17.41
N GLN A 112 -0.52 -2.20 16.25
CA GLN A 112 -1.25 -1.83 15.03
C GLN A 112 -1.25 -2.95 13.97
N ASP A 113 -0.92 -4.17 14.38
CA ASP A 113 -0.98 -5.33 13.49
C ASP A 113 -2.43 -5.61 13.10
N LEU A 114 -2.63 -5.87 11.81
CA LEU A 114 -3.92 -6.30 11.30
C LEU A 114 -4.31 -7.64 11.91
N PRO A 115 -5.62 -7.90 12.13
CA PRO A 115 -6.08 -9.11 12.80
C PRO A 115 -5.63 -10.37 12.07
N ASP A 116 -5.41 -11.44 12.83
CA ASP A 116 -5.18 -12.75 12.26
C ASP A 116 -6.51 -13.39 11.81
N PRO A 117 -6.55 -14.03 10.62
CA PRO A 117 -5.44 -14.21 9.69
C PRO A 117 -5.10 -12.92 8.91
N ARG A 118 -3.79 -12.63 8.84
CA ARG A 118 -3.22 -11.44 8.20
C ARG A 118 -3.87 -11.04 6.87
N ILE A 119 -4.35 -9.80 6.82
CA ILE A 119 -4.97 -9.17 5.65
C ILE A 119 -3.87 -8.75 4.66
N ALA A 120 -4.04 -9.09 3.38
CA ALA A 120 -3.14 -8.68 2.30
C ALA A 120 -3.77 -7.65 1.35
N LEU A 121 -5.10 -7.60 1.31
CA LEU A 121 -5.88 -6.76 0.41
C LEU A 121 -7.11 -6.23 1.15
N VAL A 122 -7.41 -4.96 0.97
CA VAL A 122 -8.68 -4.36 1.38
C VAL A 122 -9.43 -3.97 0.11
N THR A 123 -10.64 -4.48 -0.08
CA THR A 123 -11.52 -4.01 -1.15
C THR A 123 -12.49 -2.98 -0.61
N VAL A 124 -12.85 -2.02 -1.44
CA VAL A 124 -13.75 -0.93 -1.08
C VAL A 124 -14.92 -0.92 -2.05
N ASP A 125 -16.12 -0.88 -1.49
CA ASP A 125 -17.37 -0.81 -2.24
C ASP A 125 -18.34 0.18 -1.59
N ARG A 126 -19.60 0.19 -2.04
CA ARG A 126 -20.64 1.09 -1.52
C ARG A 126 -21.05 0.75 -0.08
N SER A 127 -20.83 -0.47 0.39
CA SER A 127 -21.17 -0.92 1.73
C SER A 127 -20.08 -0.59 2.74
N GLY A 128 -18.81 -0.61 2.32
CA GLY A 128 -17.69 -0.30 3.19
C GLY A 128 -16.37 -0.87 2.69
N LEU A 129 -15.53 -1.25 3.66
CA LEU A 129 -14.22 -1.84 3.45
C LEU A 129 -14.27 -3.31 3.89
N LEU A 130 -13.74 -4.20 3.05
CA LEU A 130 -13.61 -5.63 3.32
C LEU A 130 -12.13 -6.03 3.27
N GLY A 131 -11.62 -6.60 4.35
CA GLY A 131 -10.25 -7.09 4.47
C GLY A 131 -10.14 -8.56 4.12
N TRP A 132 -9.29 -8.89 3.15
CA TRP A 132 -9.07 -10.23 2.62
C TRP A 132 -7.72 -10.77 3.00
N SER A 133 -7.72 -12.00 3.52
CA SER A 133 -6.50 -12.77 3.75
C SER A 133 -6.25 -13.73 2.60
N PRO A 134 -5.00 -14.00 2.20
CA PRO A 134 -4.70 -14.99 1.16
C PRO A 134 -5.06 -16.44 1.55
N VAL A 135 -5.33 -16.70 2.83
CA VAL A 135 -5.64 -18.03 3.36
C VAL A 135 -7.12 -18.23 3.71
N SER A 136 -7.90 -17.15 3.83
CA SER A 136 -9.34 -17.21 4.14
C SER A 136 -10.17 -16.92 2.91
N PRO A 137 -11.16 -17.75 2.56
CA PRO A 137 -12.11 -17.46 1.48
C PRO A 137 -13.09 -16.34 1.84
N ASP A 138 -13.32 -16.12 3.13
CA ASP A 138 -14.21 -15.07 3.65
C ASP A 138 -13.42 -13.84 4.11
N PRO A 139 -14.05 -12.64 4.09
CA PRO A 139 -13.41 -11.41 4.56
C PRO A 139 -13.18 -11.50 6.07
N VAL A 140 -11.92 -11.30 6.47
CA VAL A 140 -11.48 -11.32 7.87
C VAL A 140 -11.93 -10.07 8.61
N VAL A 141 -12.04 -8.96 7.89
CA VAL A 141 -12.50 -7.67 8.44
C VAL A 141 -13.60 -7.12 7.55
N THR A 142 -14.66 -6.61 8.17
CA THR A 142 -15.73 -5.88 7.49
C THR A 142 -16.00 -4.59 8.25
N ILE A 143 -15.73 -3.44 7.62
CA ILE A 143 -15.94 -2.11 8.20
C ILE A 143 -16.94 -1.37 7.32
N PRO A 144 -18.21 -1.28 7.73
CA PRO A 144 -19.19 -0.49 6.99
C PRO A 144 -18.87 1.00 7.07
N TRP A 145 -19.23 1.77 6.04
CA TRP A 145 -18.97 3.22 6.01
C TRP A 145 -19.58 3.99 7.18
N THR A 146 -20.69 3.49 7.72
CA THR A 146 -21.38 4.06 8.88
C THR A 146 -20.52 4.03 10.15
N ARG A 147 -19.56 3.09 10.24
CA ARG A 147 -18.61 2.99 11.36
C ARG A 147 -17.38 3.85 11.20
N VAL A 148 -17.12 4.38 10.00
CA VAL A 148 -15.93 5.20 9.75
C VAL A 148 -16.26 6.65 10.09
N ALA A 149 -15.77 7.15 11.22
CA ALA A 149 -15.93 8.56 11.57
C ALA A 149 -15.06 9.45 10.66
N ARG A 150 -13.77 9.11 10.56
CA ARG A 150 -12.77 9.92 9.86
C ARG A 150 -11.70 9.05 9.20
N ILE A 151 -11.14 9.55 8.10
CA ILE A 151 -10.02 8.94 7.37
C ILE A 151 -8.89 9.97 7.34
N ASP A 152 -7.76 9.71 7.99
CA ASP A 152 -6.58 10.58 8.03
C ASP A 152 -5.32 9.82 7.64
N LEU A 153 -4.17 10.49 7.68
CA LEU A 153 -2.87 9.85 7.54
C LEU A 153 -2.36 9.39 8.90
N ALA A 154 -1.85 8.17 8.94
CA ALA A 154 -1.12 7.65 10.08
C ALA A 154 0.31 8.17 10.03
N THR A 155 0.74 8.86 11.10
CA THR A 155 2.03 9.53 11.17
C THR A 155 2.90 8.93 12.26
N LYS A 156 4.19 8.75 12.00
CA LYS A 156 5.18 8.30 12.99
C LYS A 156 6.35 9.28 13.03
N ASP A 157 7.03 9.37 14.17
CA ASP A 157 8.30 10.09 14.24
C ASP A 157 9.44 9.14 13.86
N HIS A 158 10.20 9.51 12.82
CA HIS A 158 11.39 8.80 12.39
C HIS A 158 12.57 9.78 12.31
N ARG A 159 13.61 9.54 13.13
CA ARG A 159 14.83 10.36 13.18
C ARG A 159 14.56 11.87 13.33
N GLY A 160 13.60 12.23 14.18
CA GLY A 160 13.21 13.63 14.45
C GLY A 160 12.37 14.29 13.34
N ARG A 161 11.89 13.51 12.35
CA ARG A 161 10.94 13.97 11.34
C ARG A 161 9.65 13.18 11.43
N ARG A 162 8.52 13.89 11.26
CA ARG A 162 7.21 13.27 11.15
C ARG A 162 7.04 12.70 9.75
N GLU A 163 6.80 11.40 9.67
CA GLU A 163 6.63 10.66 8.41
C GLU A 163 5.25 9.99 8.36
N ASP A 164 4.54 10.16 7.25
CA ASP A 164 3.29 9.47 6.99
C ASP A 164 3.59 8.06 6.48
N TYR A 165 3.02 7.04 7.13
CA TYR A 165 3.27 5.63 6.79
C TYR A 165 2.00 4.87 6.40
N GLY A 166 0.81 5.43 6.62
CA GLY A 166 -0.43 4.71 6.35
C GLY A 166 -1.67 5.58 6.39
N LEU A 167 -2.83 4.93 6.33
CA LEU A 167 -4.15 5.52 6.45
C LEU A 167 -4.73 5.15 7.82
N TRP A 168 -5.14 6.17 8.56
CA TRP A 168 -5.75 6.04 9.87
C TRP A 168 -7.27 6.16 9.75
N LEU A 169 -7.98 5.07 10.05
CA LEU A 169 -9.43 5.04 10.08
C LEU A 169 -9.90 5.13 11.53
N THR A 170 -10.48 6.28 11.90
CA THR A 170 -11.13 6.44 13.20
C THR A 170 -12.50 5.81 13.12
N LEU A 171 -12.73 4.78 13.94
CA LEU A 171 -14.01 4.09 14.02
C LEU A 171 -14.90 4.73 15.10
N THR A 172 -16.21 4.73 14.89
CA THR A 172 -17.19 5.27 15.85
C THR A 172 -17.34 4.41 17.10
N ASP A 173 -17.10 3.11 16.97
CA ASP A 173 -17.43 2.07 17.93
C ASP A 173 -16.27 1.08 18.12
N GLY A 174 -15.06 1.60 18.38
CA GLY A 174 -13.90 0.77 18.67
C GLY A 174 -12.57 1.51 18.60
N GLY A 175 -11.48 0.74 18.65
CA GLY A 175 -10.13 1.26 18.41
C GLY A 175 -9.93 1.70 16.96
N PRO A 176 -8.92 2.55 16.70
CA PRO A 176 -8.56 2.96 15.34
C PRO A 176 -8.11 1.77 14.51
N PHE A 177 -8.38 1.83 13.20
CA PHE A 177 -7.93 0.83 12.24
C PHE A 177 -6.91 1.44 11.29
N VAL A 178 -5.67 0.94 11.32
CA VAL A 178 -4.57 1.48 10.52
C VAL A 178 -4.31 0.57 9.33
N LEU A 179 -4.31 1.15 8.14
CA LEU A 179 -3.90 0.49 6.91
C LEU A 179 -2.54 1.01 6.50
N GLU A 180 -1.61 0.13 6.16
CA GLU A 180 -0.34 0.50 5.53
C GLU A 180 -0.41 0.09 4.05
N PRO A 181 -0.84 1.00 3.14
CA PRO A 181 -1.00 0.67 1.73
C PRO A 181 0.32 0.36 1.06
N ARG A 182 0.32 -0.60 0.16
CA ARG A 182 1.42 -0.85 -0.76
C ARG A 182 1.24 -0.03 -2.04
N SER A 183 2.35 0.28 -2.67
CA SER A 183 2.45 1.10 -3.87
C SER A 183 1.70 0.54 -5.08
N ALA A 184 1.56 -0.79 -5.17
CA ALA A 184 0.75 -1.51 -6.15
C ALA A 184 0.56 -2.97 -5.72
N LEU A 185 -0.43 -3.64 -6.31
CA LEU A 185 -0.62 -5.08 -6.16
C LEU A 185 0.63 -5.84 -6.63
N GLY A 186 1.02 -6.88 -5.89
CA GLY A 186 2.21 -7.68 -6.15
C GLY A 186 3.55 -6.95 -5.96
N ARG A 187 3.55 -5.74 -5.38
CA ARG A 187 4.77 -5.02 -5.00
C ARG A 187 4.97 -5.10 -3.49
N PRO A 188 6.22 -5.25 -3.01
CA PRO A 188 6.51 -5.31 -1.58
C PRO A 188 6.60 -3.92 -0.93
N PHE A 189 6.67 -2.86 -1.73
CA PHE A 189 6.97 -1.51 -1.25
C PHE A 189 5.72 -0.77 -0.78
N SER A 190 5.79 -0.14 0.40
CA SER A 190 4.77 0.77 0.92
C SER A 190 4.54 1.97 -0.01
N ALA A 191 3.35 2.55 0.05
CA ALA A 191 3.01 3.74 -0.71
C ALA A 191 3.79 4.95 -0.17
N SER A 192 4.31 5.78 -1.08
CA SER A 192 4.96 7.05 -0.73
C SER A 192 3.94 8.07 -0.23
N GLN A 193 4.40 9.08 0.53
CA GLN A 193 3.52 10.13 1.08
C GLN A 193 2.56 10.77 0.07
N PRO A 194 2.99 11.22 -1.15
CA PRO A 194 2.05 11.76 -2.12
C PRO A 194 0.96 10.77 -2.56
N ARG A 195 1.27 9.46 -2.58
CA ARG A 195 0.29 8.43 -2.90
C ARG A 195 -0.66 8.17 -1.74
N LEU A 196 -0.19 8.30 -0.49
CA LEU A 196 -1.05 8.20 0.68
C LEU A 196 -2.11 9.31 0.70
N ASP A 197 -1.73 10.55 0.35
CA ASP A 197 -2.68 11.65 0.18
C ASP A 197 -3.74 11.33 -0.88
N VAL A 198 -3.32 10.88 -2.06
CA VAL A 198 -4.25 10.48 -3.13
C VAL A 198 -5.17 9.34 -2.69
N LEU A 199 -4.63 8.33 -2.01
CA LEU A 199 -5.42 7.21 -1.49
C LEU A 199 -6.46 7.66 -0.46
N ARG A 200 -6.08 8.55 0.48
CA ARG A 200 -7.01 9.15 1.45
C ARG A 200 -8.16 9.83 0.72
N ASP A 201 -7.85 10.64 -0.28
CA ASP A 201 -8.85 11.43 -1.00
C ASP A 201 -9.76 10.54 -1.86
N VAL A 202 -9.21 9.48 -2.48
CA VAL A 202 -10.01 8.45 -3.18
C VAL A 202 -10.95 7.72 -2.22
N LEU A 203 -10.47 7.29 -1.04
CA LEU A 203 -11.33 6.61 -0.06
C LEU A 203 -12.44 7.53 0.46
N ARG A 204 -12.12 8.81 0.71
CA ARG A 204 -13.12 9.81 1.08
C ARG A 204 -14.16 9.98 -0.03
N ALA A 205 -13.74 10.08 -1.29
CA ALA A 205 -14.67 10.20 -2.42
C ALA A 205 -15.57 8.97 -2.61
N LEU A 206 -15.09 7.77 -2.28
CA LEU A 206 -15.88 6.53 -2.35
C LEU A 206 -16.88 6.37 -1.20
N ARG A 207 -16.73 7.11 -0.11
CA ARG A 207 -17.69 7.10 1.00
C ARG A 207 -19.03 7.72 0.53
N PRO A 208 -20.16 7.01 0.68
CA PRO A 208 -21.48 7.54 0.35
C PRO A 208 -21.76 8.84 1.13
N GLY A 209 -22.11 9.91 0.42
CA GLY A 209 -22.40 11.23 0.99
C GLY A 209 -21.29 12.28 0.85
N SER A 210 -20.14 11.94 0.27
CA SER A 210 -18.97 12.85 0.13
C SER A 210 -18.99 13.70 -1.15
N GLY A 211 -20.16 13.89 -1.77
CA GLY A 211 -20.30 14.72 -2.96
C GLY A 211 -19.98 16.19 -2.65
N PRO A 212 -19.41 16.95 -3.60
CA PRO A 212 -19.26 18.39 -3.45
C PRO A 212 -20.66 19.03 -3.55
N GLY A 213 -21.17 19.56 -2.43
CA GLY A 213 -22.33 20.46 -2.42
C GLY A 213 -23.69 19.80 -2.16
N SER A 214 -23.99 19.54 -0.89
CA SER A 214 -25.36 19.66 -0.37
C SER A 214 -25.38 20.72 0.74
N GLY A 215 -24.90 21.91 0.37
CA GLY A 215 -25.07 23.12 1.16
C GLY A 215 -26.38 23.82 0.79
N SER A 216 -27.22 24.04 1.79
CA SER A 216 -28.19 25.13 1.89
C SER A 216 -29.37 25.15 0.91
N GLY A 217 -30.45 24.51 1.34
CA GLY A 217 -31.81 24.75 0.86
C GLY A 217 -32.82 24.78 2.00
N SER A 218 -32.41 25.16 3.22
CA SER A 218 -33.34 25.47 4.31
C SER A 218 -33.57 26.99 4.37
N ALA A 219 -34.23 27.51 3.34
CA ALA A 219 -34.89 28.81 3.42
C ALA A 219 -36.36 28.55 3.74
N GLY A 220 -36.77 29.02 4.92
CA GLY A 220 -37.99 28.64 5.57
C GLY A 220 -39.26 29.07 4.85
N ARG A 221 -40.31 28.30 5.09
CA ARG A 221 -41.66 28.84 5.15
C ARG A 221 -42.37 28.22 6.33
N ARG A 222 -42.22 28.88 7.49
CA ARG A 222 -43.16 28.72 8.60
C ARG A 222 -44.52 29.13 8.08
N GLY A 223 -45.51 28.26 8.25
CA GLY A 223 -46.89 28.69 8.24
C GLY A 223 -47.14 29.61 9.43
N ALA A 224 -48.00 30.60 9.23
CA ALA A 224 -48.90 31.06 10.26
C ALA A 224 -50.23 31.46 9.59
N PRO A 225 -51.37 31.18 10.25
CA PRO A 225 -52.70 31.38 9.71
C PRO A 225 -53.20 32.81 9.97
N ARG A 226 -54.04 33.32 9.06
CA ARG A 226 -55.30 34.02 9.31
C ARG A 226 -55.99 34.32 7.99
#